data_AF-A0A946SW67-F1
#
_entry.id   AF-A0A946SW67-F1
#
_cell.length_a   1.000
_cell.length_b   1.000
_cell.length_c   1.000
_cell.angle_alpha   90.00
_cell.angle_beta   90.00
_cell.angle_gamma   90.00
#
_symmetry.space_group_name_H-M   'P 1'
#
loop_
_entity.id
_entity.type
_entity.pdbx_description
1 polymer ?
#
loop_
_entity_poly.entity_id
_entity_poly.type
_entity_poly.pdbx_seq_one_letter_code
_entity_poly.pdbx_strand_id
1 'polypeptide(L)'
;MNDVSQRNEQVALWALRALWLALPITLGPLLATKLDPVDLPGRSVLSVGLWLLWGLGFFSTLLPRPATLTVVRFGSAALIGLVIFAAGSTLDASLVAGAANVLAALLVSASAPLGGVFVDGVSYGDERRFLLRAPALVATLLRPLALIVGVAGLFTGPWLLANQHLISGLIFLVAGWLLFALVVRSLHQLNRRWVVLVPAGLVLHDHLSLNEPTLFQRHELTQVGPASSESTSLDLTQGAYGLALDVRCATEHEVWPTSTSGVAEATSIAGLLCAPARPDALLAEAAKRKMPVG
;
A
#
# COMPACT_ATOMS: atom_id res chain seq x y z
N MET A 1 -18.66 12.76 13.48
CA MET A 1 -18.11 12.02 12.32
C MET A 1 -16.61 11.74 12.47
N ASN A 2 -15.79 12.69 12.96
CA ASN A 2 -14.34 12.48 13.17
C ASN A 2 -13.97 11.44 14.23
N ASP A 3 -14.73 11.31 15.32
CA ASP A 3 -14.47 10.24 16.30
C ASP A 3 -14.65 8.85 15.69
N VAL A 4 -15.60 8.70 14.74
CA VAL A 4 -15.85 7.42 14.07
C VAL A 4 -14.70 7.09 13.11
N SER A 5 -14.18 8.08 12.39
CA SER A 5 -13.06 7.85 11.45
C SER A 5 -11.78 7.46 12.18
N GLN A 6 -11.44 8.17 13.27
CA GLN A 6 -10.28 7.86 14.11
C GLN A 6 -10.44 6.53 14.85
N ARG A 7 -11.65 6.23 15.36
CA ARG A 7 -11.93 4.93 15.98
C ARG A 7 -11.75 3.77 15.00
N ASN A 8 -12.26 3.90 13.77
CA ASN A 8 -12.11 2.85 12.76
C ASN A 8 -10.64 2.62 12.37
N GLU A 9 -9.86 3.70 12.32
CA GLU A 9 -8.41 3.68 12.10
C GLU A 9 -7.68 2.92 13.22
N GLN A 10 -7.98 3.22 14.49
CA GLN A 10 -7.42 2.51 15.64
C GLN A 10 -7.82 1.04 15.69
N VAL A 11 -9.10 0.74 15.42
CA VAL A 11 -9.61 -0.65 15.36
C VAL A 11 -8.89 -1.44 14.27
N ALA A 12 -8.72 -0.87 13.07
CA ALA A 12 -8.00 -1.53 11.98
C ALA A 12 -6.54 -1.82 12.36
N LEU A 13 -5.86 -0.88 13.02
CA LEU A 13 -4.48 -1.05 13.47
C LEU A 13 -4.35 -2.16 14.52
N TRP A 14 -5.22 -2.17 15.53
CA TRP A 14 -5.22 -3.19 16.57
C TRP A 14 -5.63 -4.57 16.05
N ALA A 15 -6.60 -4.63 15.14
CA ALA A 15 -6.98 -5.86 14.46
C ALA A 15 -5.80 -6.43 13.69
N LEU A 16 -5.09 -5.60 12.90
CA LEU A 16 -3.90 -6.03 12.18
C LEU A 16 -2.82 -6.61 13.11
N ARG A 17 -2.54 -5.94 14.23
CA ARG A 17 -1.58 -6.41 15.24
C ARG A 17 -1.95 -7.77 15.80
N ALA A 18 -3.22 -7.95 16.17
CA ALA A 18 -3.73 -9.22 16.68
C ALA A 18 -3.62 -10.35 15.63
N LEU A 19 -3.98 -10.07 14.38
CA LEU A 19 -3.91 -11.04 13.28
C LEU A 19 -2.46 -11.48 13.01
N TRP A 20 -1.50 -10.53 12.96
CA TRP A 20 -0.08 -10.84 12.81
C TRP A 20 0.49 -11.62 14.01
N LEU A 21 0.09 -11.26 15.23
CA LEU A 21 0.50 -11.97 16.44
C LEU A 21 -0.03 -13.41 16.48
N ALA A 22 -1.23 -13.64 15.94
CA ALA A 22 -1.86 -14.97 15.89
C ALA A 22 -1.25 -15.92 14.84
N LEU A 23 -0.51 -15.41 13.84
CA LEU A 23 0.02 -16.21 12.73
C LEU A 23 0.83 -17.45 13.15
N PRO A 24 1.77 -17.39 14.11
CA PRO A 24 2.53 -18.57 14.53
C PRO A 24 1.65 -19.66 15.13
N ILE A 25 0.50 -19.29 15.72
CA ILE A 25 -0.45 -20.23 16.31
C ILE A 25 -1.34 -20.82 15.21
N THR A 26 -1.87 -19.99 14.30
CA THR A 26 -2.85 -20.43 13.29
C THR A 26 -2.22 -21.15 12.12
N LEU A 27 -1.03 -20.72 11.68
CA LEU A 27 -0.37 -21.21 10.47
C LEU A 27 0.93 -21.96 10.76
N GLY A 28 1.58 -21.68 11.90
CA GLY A 28 2.88 -22.28 12.27
C GLY A 28 2.88 -23.82 12.27
N PRO A 29 1.93 -24.51 12.93
CA PRO A 29 1.89 -25.98 12.94
C PRO A 29 1.71 -26.58 11.54
N LEU A 30 0.89 -25.94 10.70
CA LEU A 30 0.67 -26.38 9.31
C LEU A 30 1.94 -26.27 8.49
N LEU A 31 2.68 -25.17 8.63
CA LEU A 31 3.94 -24.98 7.93
C LEU A 31 5.02 -25.92 8.47
N ALA A 32 5.08 -26.17 9.78
CA ALA A 32 6.03 -27.09 10.39
C ALA A 32 5.89 -28.51 9.80
N THR A 33 4.67 -29.04 9.76
CA THR A 33 4.42 -30.37 9.16
C THR A 33 4.81 -30.48 7.69
N LYS A 34 4.67 -29.39 6.91
CA LYS A 34 5.12 -29.34 5.51
C LYS A 34 6.62 -29.18 5.35
N LEU A 35 7.28 -28.58 6.33
CA LEU A 35 8.72 -28.39 6.38
C LEU A 35 9.46 -29.64 6.87
N ASP A 36 8.79 -30.49 7.66
CA ASP A 36 9.37 -31.72 8.23
C ASP A 36 9.92 -32.76 7.24
N PRO A 37 9.41 -32.93 6.02
CA PRO A 37 10.04 -33.79 5.02
C PRO A 37 11.19 -33.11 4.26
N VAL A 38 11.37 -31.78 4.37
CA VAL A 38 12.40 -31.04 3.62
C VAL A 38 13.78 -31.24 4.25
N ASP A 39 14.81 -31.42 3.43
CA ASP A 39 16.20 -31.55 3.89
C ASP A 39 16.63 -30.39 4.82
N LEU A 40 17.48 -30.72 5.79
CA LEU A 40 17.89 -29.83 6.89
C LEU A 40 18.37 -28.43 6.44
N PRO A 41 19.22 -28.29 5.40
CA PRO A 41 19.66 -26.99 4.92
C PRO A 41 18.52 -26.16 4.34
N GLY A 42 17.69 -26.75 3.46
CA GLY A 42 16.54 -26.07 2.85
C GLY A 42 15.49 -25.69 3.87
N ARG A 43 15.21 -26.59 4.83
CA ARG A 43 14.31 -26.35 5.95
C ARG A 43 14.74 -25.16 6.78
N SER A 44 16.04 -25.06 7.10
CA SER A 44 16.58 -23.96 7.90
C SER A 44 16.38 -22.61 7.21
N VAL A 45 16.65 -22.51 5.91
CA VAL A 45 16.43 -21.29 5.12
C VAL A 45 14.96 -20.87 5.13
N LEU A 46 14.05 -21.82 4.90
CA LEU A 46 12.62 -21.53 4.94
C LEU A 46 12.15 -21.13 6.34
N SER A 47 12.58 -21.82 7.40
CA SER A 47 12.24 -21.48 8.78
C SER A 47 12.73 -20.08 9.17
N VAL A 48 13.96 -19.71 8.82
CA VAL A 48 14.47 -18.34 9.02
C VAL A 48 13.63 -17.34 8.23
N GLY A 49 13.29 -17.66 6.98
CA GLY A 49 12.41 -16.85 6.16
C GLY A 49 11.04 -16.59 6.78
N LEU A 50 10.42 -17.62 7.37
CA LEU A 50 9.13 -17.52 8.05
C LEU A 50 9.21 -16.63 9.29
N TRP A 51 10.24 -16.80 10.12
CA TRP A 51 10.46 -15.95 11.30
C TRP A 51 10.75 -14.50 10.92
N LEU A 52 11.52 -14.26 9.86
CA LEU A 52 11.77 -12.91 9.33
C LEU A 52 10.48 -12.28 8.80
N LEU A 53 9.68 -13.01 8.02
CA LEU A 53 8.40 -12.52 7.51
C LEU A 53 7.46 -12.14 8.66
N TRP A 54 7.31 -13.03 9.64
CA TRP A 54 6.48 -12.78 10.82
C TRP A 54 6.99 -11.60 11.64
N GLY A 55 8.27 -11.59 11.99
CA GLY A 55 8.89 -10.54 12.81
C GLY A 55 8.82 -9.19 12.12
N LEU A 56 9.30 -9.08 10.89
CA LEU A 56 9.27 -7.82 10.13
C LEU A 56 7.85 -7.32 9.93
N GLY A 57 6.91 -8.21 9.61
CA GLY A 57 5.50 -7.86 9.44
C GLY A 57 4.88 -7.33 10.73
N PHE A 58 5.04 -8.06 11.85
CA PHE A 58 4.52 -7.66 13.15
C PHE A 58 5.14 -6.33 13.64
N PHE A 59 6.47 -6.22 13.65
CA PHE A 59 7.14 -4.99 14.10
C PHE A 59 6.80 -3.79 13.21
N SER A 60 6.57 -3.99 11.91
CA SER A 60 6.09 -2.93 11.01
C SER A 60 4.72 -2.38 11.41
N THR A 61 3.87 -3.17 12.07
CA THR A 61 2.57 -2.68 12.60
C THR A 61 2.71 -1.78 13.84
N LEU A 62 3.86 -1.78 14.50
CA LEU A 62 4.12 -0.98 15.69
C LEU A 62 4.62 0.43 15.34
N LEU A 63 5.13 0.64 14.13
CA LEU A 63 5.69 1.89 13.65
C LEU A 63 4.90 2.37 12.42
N PRO A 64 3.74 3.04 12.58
CA PRO A 64 2.89 3.44 11.44
C PRO A 64 3.59 4.51 10.60
N ARG A 65 4.21 4.09 9.49
CA ARG A 65 4.92 4.93 8.53
C ARG A 65 4.66 4.44 7.11
N PRO A 66 4.80 5.27 6.07
CA PRO A 66 4.57 4.83 4.69
C PRO A 66 5.46 3.65 4.24
N ALA A 67 6.68 3.56 4.78
CA ALA A 67 7.60 2.46 4.50
C ALA A 67 7.12 1.13 5.12
N THR A 68 6.69 1.16 6.38
CA THR A 68 6.18 -0.03 7.08
C THR A 68 4.82 -0.47 6.52
N LEU A 69 4.03 0.44 5.95
CA LEU A 69 2.82 0.07 5.21
C LEU A 69 3.13 -0.83 4.00
N THR A 70 4.21 -0.54 3.29
CA THR A 70 4.68 -1.40 2.18
C THR A 70 5.04 -2.78 2.69
N VAL A 71 5.77 -2.87 3.81
CA VAL A 71 6.17 -4.14 4.42
C VAL A 71 4.94 -4.95 4.84
N VAL A 72 3.98 -4.31 5.52
CA VAL A 72 2.73 -4.97 5.96
C VAL A 72 1.93 -5.47 4.75
N ARG A 73 1.71 -4.65 3.72
CA ARG A 73 0.92 -5.04 2.54
C ARG A 73 1.60 -6.15 1.74
N PHE A 74 2.92 -6.04 1.54
CA PHE A 74 3.72 -7.06 0.87
C PHE A 74 3.70 -8.36 1.67
N GLY A 75 3.97 -8.28 2.97
CA GLY A 75 4.02 -9.42 3.87
C GLY A 75 2.67 -10.12 3.96
N SER A 76 1.57 -9.39 4.14
CA SER A 76 0.22 -9.95 4.19
C SER A 76 -0.16 -10.65 2.88
N ALA A 77 0.29 -10.16 1.73
CA ALA A 77 0.09 -10.87 0.46
C ALA A 77 0.97 -12.12 0.34
N ALA A 78 2.22 -12.08 0.82
CA ALA A 78 3.11 -13.24 0.83
C ALA A 78 2.54 -14.40 1.68
N LEU A 79 1.77 -14.10 2.74
CA LEU A 79 1.09 -15.11 3.55
C LEU A 79 0.11 -15.98 2.74
N ILE A 80 -0.46 -15.48 1.64
CA ILE A 80 -1.36 -16.27 0.76
C ILE A 80 -0.59 -17.46 0.19
N GLY A 81 0.65 -17.24 -0.27
CA GLY A 81 1.52 -18.31 -0.76
C GLY A 81 1.80 -19.36 0.31
N LEU A 82 1.90 -18.96 1.57
CA LEU A 82 2.08 -19.89 2.69
C LEU A 82 0.83 -20.71 2.98
N VAL A 83 -0.37 -20.13 2.85
CA VAL A 83 -1.63 -20.89 2.93
C VAL A 83 -1.72 -21.90 1.80
N ILE A 84 -1.37 -21.50 0.57
CA ILE A 84 -1.35 -22.41 -0.59
C ILE A 84 -0.33 -23.53 -0.39
N PHE A 85 0.86 -23.21 0.13
CA PHE A 85 1.88 -24.21 0.44
C PHE A 85 1.44 -25.17 1.56
N ALA A 86 0.76 -24.65 2.58
CA ALA A 86 0.17 -25.44 3.65
C ALA A 86 -0.98 -26.33 3.16
N ALA A 87 -1.71 -25.89 2.13
CA ALA A 87 -2.83 -26.64 1.56
C ALA A 87 -2.33 -27.99 1.02
N GLY A 88 -2.83 -29.07 1.60
CA GLY A 88 -2.65 -30.43 1.09
C GLY A 88 -3.78 -30.81 0.14
N SER A 89 -4.04 -32.12 0.06
CA SER A 89 -5.21 -32.66 -0.65
C SER A 89 -6.51 -32.56 0.16
N THR A 90 -6.44 -32.29 1.46
CA THR A 90 -7.59 -32.23 2.38
C THR A 90 -7.75 -30.83 2.99
N LEU A 91 -9.01 -30.43 3.19
CA LEU A 91 -9.39 -29.19 3.86
C LEU A 91 -9.78 -29.49 5.30
N ASP A 92 -8.82 -29.36 6.21
CA ASP A 92 -9.06 -29.57 7.65
C ASP A 92 -9.35 -28.24 8.37
N ALA A 93 -9.97 -28.31 9.55
CA ALA A 93 -10.40 -27.11 10.30
C ALA A 93 -9.25 -26.14 10.63
N SER A 94 -8.05 -26.66 10.88
CA SER A 94 -6.84 -25.87 11.12
C SER A 94 -6.43 -25.05 9.88
N LEU A 95 -6.48 -25.65 8.69
CA LEU A 95 -6.19 -24.95 7.43
C LEU A 95 -7.22 -23.85 7.16
N VAL A 96 -8.51 -24.12 7.41
CA VAL A 96 -9.57 -23.11 7.28
C VAL A 96 -9.34 -21.94 8.24
N ALA A 97 -8.99 -22.22 9.52
CA ALA A 97 -8.70 -21.18 10.50
C ALA A 97 -7.45 -20.34 10.12
N GLY A 98 -6.38 -21.00 9.66
CA GLY A 98 -5.18 -20.34 9.15
C GLY A 98 -5.45 -19.46 7.94
N ALA A 99 -6.21 -19.98 6.96
CA ALA A 99 -6.61 -19.25 5.77
C ALA A 99 -7.50 -18.04 6.12
N ALA A 100 -8.43 -18.20 7.06
CA ALA A 100 -9.28 -17.10 7.53
C ALA A 100 -8.46 -16.00 8.21
N ASN A 101 -7.49 -16.35 9.06
CA ASN A 101 -6.59 -15.37 9.68
C ASN A 101 -5.78 -14.60 8.63
N VAL A 102 -5.20 -15.31 7.64
CA VAL A 102 -4.43 -14.70 6.56
C VAL A 102 -5.30 -13.80 5.68
N LEU A 103 -6.50 -14.25 5.32
CA LEU A 103 -7.45 -13.45 4.55
C LEU A 103 -7.86 -12.18 5.31
N ALA A 104 -8.15 -12.29 6.61
CA ALA A 104 -8.44 -11.15 7.45
C ALA A 104 -7.24 -10.17 7.51
N ALA A 105 -6.01 -10.68 7.69
CA ALA A 105 -4.80 -9.85 7.70
C ALA A 105 -4.62 -9.12 6.36
N LEU A 106 -4.83 -9.80 5.24
CA LEU A 106 -4.78 -9.22 3.90
C LEU A 106 -5.83 -8.12 3.73
N LEU A 107 -7.09 -8.39 4.06
CA LEU A 107 -8.18 -7.43 3.92
C LEU A 107 -7.98 -6.19 4.79
N VAL A 108 -7.55 -6.37 6.05
CA VAL A 108 -7.23 -5.26 6.95
C VAL A 108 -6.02 -4.48 6.42
N SER A 109 -4.97 -5.16 5.92
CA SER A 109 -3.79 -4.50 5.32
C SER A 109 -4.11 -3.66 4.07
N ALA A 110 -5.08 -4.12 3.28
CA ALA A 110 -5.54 -3.46 2.07
C ALA A 110 -6.56 -2.35 2.34
N SER A 111 -7.12 -2.30 3.56
CA SER A 111 -8.17 -1.36 3.91
C SER A 111 -7.71 0.11 3.87
N ALA A 112 -8.63 1.00 3.50
CA ALA A 112 -8.38 2.43 3.44
C ALA A 112 -8.12 3.08 4.83
N PRO A 113 -8.82 2.71 5.92
CA PRO A 113 -8.52 3.22 7.26
C PRO A 113 -7.07 2.93 7.69
N LEU A 114 -6.59 1.70 7.49
CA LEU A 114 -5.22 1.35 7.84
C LEU A 114 -4.20 2.15 7.00
N GLY A 115 -4.45 2.31 5.70
CA GLY A 115 -3.62 3.16 4.85
C GLY A 115 -3.53 4.61 5.34
N GLY A 116 -4.65 5.16 5.84
CA GLY A 116 -4.71 6.48 6.46
C GLY A 116 -3.77 6.61 7.65
N VAL A 117 -3.83 5.69 8.62
CA VAL A 117 -2.98 5.72 9.83
C VAL A 117 -1.49 5.73 9.50
N PHE A 118 -1.06 4.88 8.56
CA PHE A 118 0.37 4.76 8.24
C PHE A 118 0.90 5.96 7.44
N VAL A 119 0.06 6.56 6.60
CA VAL A 119 0.41 7.75 5.83
C VAL A 119 0.41 9.00 6.71
N ASP A 120 -0.54 9.09 7.64
CA ASP A 120 -0.64 10.20 8.59
C ASP A 120 0.43 10.13 9.69
N GLY A 121 1.06 8.98 9.93
CA GLY A 121 2.14 8.83 10.91
C GLY A 121 3.43 9.62 10.61
N VAL A 122 3.51 10.28 9.45
CA VAL A 122 4.57 11.22 9.06
C VAL A 122 4.08 12.66 8.93
N SER A 123 2.82 12.94 9.30
CA SER A 123 2.25 14.28 9.32
C SER A 123 2.93 15.16 10.38
N TYR A 124 3.09 16.44 10.07
CA TYR A 124 3.69 17.43 10.96
C TYR A 124 2.74 18.61 11.27
N GLY A 125 2.76 19.07 12.52
CA GLY A 125 1.96 20.21 12.95
C GLY A 125 0.46 19.94 12.79
N ASP A 126 -0.23 20.87 12.13
CA ASP A 126 -1.67 20.79 11.88
C ASP A 126 -1.99 20.28 10.46
N GLU A 127 -1.13 19.45 9.86
CA GLU A 127 -1.43 18.81 8.57
C GLU A 127 -2.08 17.43 8.75
N ARG A 128 -2.89 17.02 7.77
CA ARG A 128 -3.45 15.67 7.71
C ARG A 128 -3.29 15.07 6.32
N ARG A 129 -2.79 13.84 6.23
CA ARG A 129 -2.45 13.19 4.96
C ARG A 129 -3.45 12.08 4.62
N PHE A 130 -3.88 12.04 3.36
CA PHE A 130 -4.82 11.04 2.83
C PHE A 130 -4.19 10.31 1.66
N LEU A 131 -4.08 8.98 1.76
CA LEU A 131 -3.52 8.15 0.70
C LEU A 131 -4.37 8.22 -0.58
N LEU A 132 -3.72 8.33 -1.73
CA LEU A 132 -4.35 8.21 -3.05
C LEU A 132 -4.48 6.75 -3.49
N ARG A 133 -5.53 6.45 -4.24
CA ARG A 133 -5.73 5.14 -4.85
C ARG A 133 -4.76 4.92 -6.00
N ALA A 134 -4.24 3.70 -6.10
CA ALA A 134 -3.41 3.32 -7.23
C ALA A 134 -4.24 3.28 -8.53
N PRO A 135 -3.63 3.54 -9.70
CA PRO A 135 -4.27 3.33 -11.00
C PRO A 135 -4.90 1.94 -11.10
N ALA A 136 -6.02 1.81 -11.80
CA ALA A 136 -6.75 0.56 -11.94
C ALA A 136 -5.85 -0.61 -12.38
N LEU A 137 -5.14 -0.44 -13.50
CA LEU A 137 -4.21 -1.43 -14.06
C LEU A 137 -3.10 -1.82 -13.07
N VAL A 138 -2.57 -0.84 -12.34
CA VAL A 138 -1.53 -1.07 -11.35
C VAL A 138 -2.08 -1.88 -10.18
N ALA A 139 -3.28 -1.55 -9.69
CA ALA A 139 -3.90 -2.21 -8.56
C ALA A 139 -4.31 -3.66 -8.86
N THR A 140 -4.86 -3.94 -10.04
CA THR A 140 -5.44 -5.24 -10.39
C THR A 140 -4.47 -6.22 -11.02
N LEU A 141 -3.54 -5.75 -11.85
CA LEU A 141 -2.64 -6.62 -12.61
C LEU A 141 -1.19 -6.50 -12.12
N LEU A 142 -0.62 -5.30 -12.14
CA LEU A 142 0.81 -5.14 -11.90
C LEU A 142 1.21 -5.40 -10.45
N ARG A 143 0.37 -4.99 -9.49
CA ARG A 143 0.61 -5.23 -8.06
C ARG A 143 0.68 -6.72 -7.71
N PRO A 144 -0.32 -7.58 -8.02
CA PRO A 144 -0.22 -9.01 -7.71
C PRO A 144 0.96 -9.68 -8.43
N LEU A 145 1.23 -9.31 -9.69
CA LEU A 145 2.40 -9.82 -10.42
C LEU A 145 3.71 -9.45 -9.71
N ALA A 146 3.85 -8.18 -9.32
CA ALA A 146 5.02 -7.69 -8.60
C ALA A 146 5.19 -8.42 -7.26
N LEU A 147 4.11 -8.74 -6.56
CA LEU A 147 4.15 -9.52 -5.32
C LEU A 147 4.68 -10.95 -5.55
N ILE A 148 4.17 -11.64 -6.58
CA ILE A 148 4.64 -13.00 -6.93
C ILE A 148 6.14 -12.97 -7.29
N VAL A 149 6.53 -12.04 -8.17
CA VAL A 149 7.93 -11.87 -8.60
C VAL A 149 8.82 -11.51 -7.41
N GLY A 150 8.36 -10.63 -6.52
CA GLY A 150 9.10 -10.22 -5.33
C GLY A 150 9.33 -11.37 -4.35
N VAL A 151 8.29 -12.15 -4.05
CA VAL A 151 8.41 -13.33 -3.17
C VAL A 151 9.33 -14.38 -3.79
N ALA A 152 9.15 -14.70 -5.08
CA ALA A 152 10.00 -15.65 -5.78
C ALA A 152 11.47 -15.17 -5.82
N GLY A 153 11.72 -13.89 -6.11
CA GLY A 153 13.06 -13.32 -6.14
C GLY A 153 13.77 -13.34 -4.78
N LEU A 154 13.01 -13.17 -3.69
CA LEU A 154 13.57 -13.19 -2.34
C LEU A 154 14.04 -14.59 -1.91
N PHE A 155 13.29 -15.64 -2.26
CA PHE A 155 13.51 -16.99 -1.73
C PHE A 155 14.23 -17.96 -2.67
N THR A 156 14.14 -17.79 -4.00
CA THR A 156 14.71 -18.75 -4.96
C THR A 156 16.23 -18.91 -4.81
N GLY A 157 16.97 -17.80 -4.68
CA GLY A 157 18.43 -17.82 -4.53
C GLY A 157 18.91 -18.56 -3.27
N PRO A 158 18.49 -18.13 -2.06
CA PRO A 158 18.83 -18.81 -0.82
C PRO A 158 18.44 -20.30 -0.80
N TRP A 159 17.29 -20.64 -1.37
CA TRP A 159 16.85 -22.03 -1.48
C TRP A 159 17.78 -22.88 -2.35
N LEU A 160 18.19 -22.39 -3.53
CA LEU A 160 19.11 -23.12 -4.41
C LEU A 160 20.50 -23.31 -3.78
N LEU A 161 21.01 -22.28 -3.09
CA LEU A 161 22.28 -22.38 -2.37
C LEU A 161 22.24 -23.42 -1.25
N ALA A 162 21.12 -23.50 -0.52
CA ALA A 162 20.93 -24.52 0.51
C ALA A 162 20.93 -25.95 -0.05
N ASN A 163 20.50 -26.12 -1.31
CA ASN A 163 20.48 -27.40 -2.02
C ASN A 163 21.76 -27.65 -2.85
N GLN A 164 22.88 -27.04 -2.47
CA GLN A 164 24.21 -27.22 -3.10
C GLN A 164 24.32 -26.79 -4.57
N HIS A 165 23.33 -26.09 -5.11
CA HIS A 165 23.39 -25.52 -6.45
C HIS A 165 24.09 -24.15 -6.44
N LEU A 166 25.42 -24.15 -6.31
CA LEU A 166 26.20 -22.93 -6.04
C LEU A 166 26.09 -21.87 -7.15
N ILE A 167 26.33 -22.24 -8.41
CA ILE A 167 26.38 -21.28 -9.52
C ILE A 167 25.00 -20.68 -9.77
N SER A 168 23.98 -21.52 -9.97
CA SER A 168 22.61 -21.04 -10.18
C SER A 168 22.07 -20.33 -8.95
N GLY A 169 22.35 -20.83 -7.74
CA GLY A 169 21.96 -20.19 -6.50
C GLY A 169 22.53 -18.78 -6.34
N LEU A 170 23.80 -18.56 -6.69
CA LEU A 170 24.41 -17.23 -6.66
C LEU A 170 23.77 -16.28 -7.70
N ILE A 171 23.54 -16.77 -8.92
CA ILE A 171 22.87 -15.98 -9.98
C ILE A 171 21.48 -15.55 -9.53
N PHE A 172 20.66 -16.49 -9.05
CA PHE A 172 19.30 -16.21 -8.58
C PHE A 172 19.27 -15.38 -7.30
N LEU A 173 20.27 -15.49 -6.43
CA LEU A 173 20.40 -14.63 -5.25
C LEU A 173 20.56 -13.17 -5.68
N VAL A 174 21.55 -12.88 -6.53
CA VAL A 174 21.85 -11.51 -6.97
C VAL A 174 20.70 -10.94 -7.82
N ALA A 175 20.27 -11.68 -8.85
CA ALA A 175 19.20 -11.23 -9.73
C ALA A 175 17.85 -11.12 -9.00
N GLY A 176 17.54 -12.11 -8.14
CA GLY A 176 16.30 -12.15 -7.38
C GLY A 176 16.20 -11.03 -6.35
N TRP A 177 17.28 -10.73 -5.63
CA TRP A 177 17.31 -9.62 -4.68
C TRP A 177 17.26 -8.26 -5.36
N LEU A 178 17.91 -8.10 -6.52
CA LEU A 178 17.78 -6.89 -7.32
C LEU A 178 16.33 -6.67 -7.76
N LEU A 179 15.68 -7.70 -8.30
CA LEU A 179 14.27 -7.64 -8.69
C LEU A 179 13.36 -7.35 -7.50
N PHE A 180 13.60 -8.00 -6.34
CA PHE A 180 12.88 -7.73 -5.11
C PHE A 180 13.01 -6.27 -4.67
N ALA A 181 14.22 -5.70 -4.70
CA ALA A 181 14.44 -4.30 -4.36
C ALA A 181 13.68 -3.34 -5.29
N LEU A 182 13.62 -3.63 -6.59
CA LEU A 182 12.85 -2.86 -7.57
C LEU A 182 11.34 -2.95 -7.31
N VAL A 183 10.84 -4.16 -7.00
CA VAL A 183 9.43 -4.39 -6.62
C VAL A 183 9.08 -3.61 -5.36
N VAL A 184 9.86 -3.74 -4.29
CA VAL A 184 9.58 -3.04 -3.02
C VAL A 184 9.64 -1.54 -3.22
N ARG A 185 10.62 -1.03 -3.97
CA ARG A 185 10.69 0.39 -4.33
C ARG A 185 9.43 0.83 -5.06
N SER A 186 9.00 0.11 -6.10
CA SER A 186 7.79 0.43 -6.87
C SER A 186 6.53 0.44 -6.00
N LEU A 187 6.32 -0.59 -5.18
CA LEU A 187 5.19 -0.67 -4.25
C LEU A 187 5.23 0.44 -3.19
N HIS A 188 6.42 0.80 -2.71
CA HIS A 188 6.59 1.89 -1.77
C HIS A 188 6.25 3.24 -2.39
N GLN A 189 6.62 3.46 -3.64
CA GLN A 189 6.22 4.68 -4.37
C GLN A 189 4.69 4.80 -4.40
N LEU A 190 3.93 3.73 -4.68
CA LEU A 190 2.46 3.80 -4.62
C LEU A 190 1.89 4.24 -3.26
N ASN A 191 2.59 3.94 -2.16
CA ASN A 191 2.19 4.34 -0.80
C ASN A 191 2.64 5.78 -0.44
N ARG A 192 3.41 6.45 -1.31
CA ARG A 192 3.85 7.86 -1.17
C ARG A 192 3.04 8.84 -2.02
N ARG A 193 1.88 8.40 -2.51
CA ARG A 193 0.91 9.23 -3.23
C ARG A 193 -0.16 9.66 -2.23
N TRP A 194 -0.21 10.94 -1.90
CA TRP A 194 -1.14 11.45 -0.90
C TRP A 194 -1.59 12.87 -1.20
N VAL A 195 -2.79 13.19 -0.73
CA VAL A 195 -3.30 14.56 -0.60
C VAL A 195 -3.04 15.01 0.82
N VAL A 196 -2.46 16.19 0.99
CA VAL A 196 -2.19 16.78 2.29
C VAL A 196 -3.11 17.97 2.47
N LEU A 197 -3.91 17.95 3.54
CA LEU A 197 -4.67 19.11 3.96
C LEU A 197 -3.85 19.88 5.00
N VAL A 198 -3.53 21.12 4.67
CA VAL A 198 -2.80 22.06 5.54
C VAL A 198 -3.69 23.26 5.86
N PRO A 199 -3.37 24.09 6.86
CA PRO A 199 -4.16 25.29 7.15
C PRO A 199 -4.23 26.28 5.97
N ALA A 200 -3.18 26.30 5.13
CA ALA A 200 -3.08 27.17 3.96
C ALA A 200 -3.92 26.70 2.76
N GLY A 201 -4.32 25.42 2.69
CA GLY A 201 -4.91 24.84 1.49
C GLY A 201 -4.71 23.33 1.36
N LEU A 202 -4.67 22.87 0.12
CA LEU A 202 -4.55 21.46 -0.24
C LEU A 202 -3.29 21.25 -1.07
N VAL A 203 -2.43 20.31 -0.68
CA VAL A 203 -1.25 19.92 -1.44
C VAL A 203 -1.47 18.56 -2.07
N LEU A 204 -1.28 18.47 -3.38
CA LEU A 204 -1.28 17.19 -4.09
C LEU A 204 0.16 16.70 -4.23
N HIS A 205 0.50 15.62 -3.52
CA HIS A 205 1.81 14.99 -3.60
C HIS A 205 1.67 13.63 -4.29
N ASP A 206 1.75 13.65 -5.62
CA ASP A 206 1.64 12.48 -6.47
C ASP A 206 2.73 12.49 -7.56
N HIS A 207 3.80 11.73 -7.33
CA HIS A 207 4.93 11.61 -8.26
C HIS A 207 4.62 10.81 -9.53
N LEU A 208 3.42 10.22 -9.66
CA LEU A 208 3.00 9.56 -10.91
C LEU A 208 2.27 10.51 -11.84
N SER A 209 1.63 11.54 -11.30
CA SER A 209 0.84 12.50 -12.08
C SER A 209 1.48 13.88 -12.14
N LEU A 210 2.28 14.27 -11.14
CA LEU A 210 2.98 15.53 -11.03
C LEU A 210 4.47 15.32 -10.77
N ASN A 211 5.31 16.17 -11.36
CA ASN A 211 6.75 16.18 -11.08
C ASN A 211 7.07 16.80 -9.73
N GLU A 212 6.31 17.82 -9.34
CA GLU A 212 6.50 18.57 -8.10
C GLU A 212 5.19 18.62 -7.31
N PRO A 213 5.22 18.51 -5.97
CA PRO A 213 4.04 18.71 -5.14
C PRO A 213 3.52 20.14 -5.28
N THR A 214 2.26 20.30 -5.67
CA THR A 214 1.65 21.63 -5.87
C THR A 214 0.68 21.97 -4.73
N LEU A 215 0.80 23.19 -4.20
CA LEU A 215 -0.10 23.74 -3.18
C LEU A 215 -1.20 24.57 -3.85
N PHE A 216 -2.44 24.13 -3.68
CA PHE A 216 -3.64 24.89 -4.02
C PHE A 216 -4.09 25.68 -2.81
N GLN A 217 -4.02 27.01 -2.91
CA GLN A 217 -4.29 27.89 -1.78
C GLN A 217 -5.77 27.91 -1.45
N ARG A 218 -6.11 27.89 -0.16
CA ARG A 218 -7.51 27.80 0.29
C ARG A 218 -8.40 28.92 -0.26
N HIS A 219 -7.86 30.12 -0.45
CA HIS A 219 -8.61 31.27 -0.96
C HIS A 219 -8.83 31.22 -2.48
N GLU A 220 -8.03 30.42 -3.20
CA GLU A 220 -8.18 30.18 -4.63
C GLU A 220 -9.11 29.00 -4.90
N LEU A 221 -9.30 28.09 -3.94
CA LEU A 221 -10.26 27.00 -4.06
C LEU A 221 -11.68 27.55 -4.19
N THR A 222 -12.41 27.06 -5.20
CA THR A 222 -13.84 27.36 -5.40
C THR A 222 -14.72 26.17 -5.03
N GLN A 223 -14.22 24.94 -5.21
CA GLN A 223 -14.94 23.72 -4.87
C GLN A 223 -13.97 22.57 -4.56
N VAL A 224 -14.30 21.78 -3.54
CA VAL A 224 -13.70 20.47 -3.24
C VAL A 224 -14.86 19.49 -3.01
N GLY A 225 -15.16 18.65 -4.00
CA GLY A 225 -16.37 17.83 -3.97
C GLY A 225 -16.27 16.58 -4.82
N PRO A 226 -17.31 15.72 -4.85
CA PRO A 226 -17.35 14.59 -5.75
C PRO A 226 -17.30 15.06 -7.22
N ALA A 227 -16.54 14.35 -8.04
CA ALA A 227 -16.42 14.69 -9.46
C ALA A 227 -17.74 14.44 -10.21
N SER A 228 -18.16 15.44 -10.98
CA SER A 228 -19.25 15.30 -11.96
C SER A 228 -18.76 14.55 -13.20
N SER A 229 -19.64 13.81 -13.87
CA SER A 229 -19.36 13.18 -15.16
C SER A 229 -19.04 14.20 -16.28
N GLU A 230 -19.44 15.45 -16.10
CA GLU A 230 -19.20 16.55 -17.03
C GLU A 230 -18.01 17.44 -16.62
N SER A 231 -17.19 16.99 -15.66
CA SER A 231 -16.03 17.78 -15.22
C SER A 231 -15.01 17.95 -16.34
N THR A 232 -14.59 19.19 -16.57
CA THR A 232 -13.51 19.57 -17.50
C THR A 232 -12.15 19.69 -16.81
N SER A 233 -12.08 19.36 -15.51
CA SER A 233 -10.85 19.37 -14.73
C SER A 233 -9.82 18.35 -15.24
N LEU A 234 -8.53 18.65 -15.10
CA LEU A 234 -7.46 17.76 -15.52
C LEU A 234 -7.49 16.45 -14.71
N ASP A 235 -7.57 15.30 -15.39
CA ASP A 235 -7.61 14.00 -14.73
C ASP A 235 -6.22 13.56 -14.22
N LEU A 236 -5.98 13.73 -12.92
CA LEU A 236 -4.79 13.23 -12.23
C LEU A 236 -5.05 11.92 -11.48
N THR A 237 -6.24 11.31 -11.62
CA THR A 237 -6.57 10.03 -10.98
C THR A 237 -5.80 8.87 -11.58
N GLN A 238 -5.30 9.01 -12.81
CA GLN A 238 -4.61 7.97 -13.57
C GLN A 238 -5.49 6.71 -13.74
N GLY A 239 -6.81 6.90 -13.89
CA GLY A 239 -7.77 5.80 -14.02
C GLY A 239 -7.91 4.98 -12.74
N ALA A 240 -7.75 5.57 -11.56
CA ALA A 240 -7.98 4.89 -10.30
C ALA A 240 -9.48 4.59 -10.08
N TYR A 241 -9.78 3.44 -9.46
CA TYR A 241 -11.17 3.09 -9.13
C TYR A 241 -11.73 3.90 -7.95
N GLY A 242 -13.03 4.17 -7.97
CA GLY A 242 -13.77 4.76 -6.86
C GLY A 242 -14.19 6.20 -7.11
N LEU A 243 -14.67 6.88 -6.07
CA LEU A 243 -15.12 8.26 -6.17
C LEU A 243 -13.91 9.20 -6.29
N ALA A 244 -13.74 9.78 -7.48
CA ALA A 244 -12.83 10.90 -7.68
C ALA A 244 -13.42 12.18 -7.06
N LEU A 245 -12.54 13.01 -6.53
CA LEU A 245 -12.86 14.35 -6.07
C LEU A 245 -12.37 15.36 -7.10
N ASP A 246 -13.23 16.34 -7.39
CA ASP A 246 -12.95 17.49 -8.23
C ASP A 246 -12.56 18.67 -7.33
N VAL A 247 -11.35 19.18 -7.56
CA VAL A 247 -10.78 20.34 -6.86
C VAL A 247 -10.66 21.46 -7.88
N ARG A 248 -11.52 22.47 -7.74
CA ARG A 248 -11.60 23.61 -8.66
C ARG A 248 -11.00 24.86 -8.02
N CYS A 249 -10.35 25.65 -8.87
CA CYS A 249 -9.73 26.91 -8.49
C CYS A 249 -10.44 28.09 -9.20
N ALA A 250 -10.37 29.27 -8.60
CA ALA A 250 -10.93 30.50 -9.14
C ALA A 250 -10.09 31.04 -10.31
N THR A 251 -8.79 30.86 -10.19
CA THR A 251 -7.78 31.22 -11.19
C THR A 251 -7.11 29.96 -11.70
N GLU A 252 -6.59 30.01 -12.92
CA GLU A 252 -5.77 28.91 -13.40
C GLU A 252 -4.47 28.83 -12.61
N HIS A 253 -4.03 27.61 -12.36
CA HIS A 253 -2.83 27.30 -11.59
C HIS A 253 -1.86 26.52 -12.46
N GLU A 254 -0.59 26.89 -12.44
CA GLU A 254 0.44 26.14 -13.15
C GLU A 254 0.76 24.86 -12.38
N VAL A 255 0.59 23.72 -13.05
CA VAL A 255 1.05 22.43 -12.58
C VAL A 255 2.10 21.88 -13.56
N TRP A 256 2.91 20.94 -13.07
CA TRP A 256 3.92 20.25 -13.88
C TRP A 256 3.55 18.77 -13.98
N PRO A 257 2.65 18.38 -14.89
CA PRO A 257 2.27 16.98 -15.05
C PRO A 257 3.47 16.14 -15.44
N THR A 258 3.52 14.91 -14.94
CA THR A 258 4.57 13.96 -15.34
C THR A 258 4.41 13.63 -16.82
N SER A 259 5.47 13.89 -17.59
CA SER A 259 5.51 13.61 -19.02
C SER A 259 6.12 12.24 -19.30
N THR A 260 5.52 11.48 -20.21
CA THR A 260 6.06 10.22 -20.72
C THR A 260 7.16 10.44 -21.77
N SER A 261 7.23 11.62 -22.38
CA SER A 261 8.20 11.98 -23.43
C SER A 261 9.49 12.63 -22.91
N GLY A 262 9.61 12.82 -21.59
CA GLY A 262 10.86 13.21 -20.92
C GLY A 262 11.03 14.71 -20.63
N VAL A 263 10.19 15.57 -21.19
CA VAL A 263 10.12 17.01 -20.83
C VAL A 263 8.75 17.29 -20.25
N ALA A 264 8.70 17.73 -19.00
CA ALA A 264 7.46 18.20 -18.38
C ALA A 264 7.27 19.68 -18.68
N GLU A 265 6.12 20.01 -19.25
CA GLU A 265 5.72 21.38 -19.54
C GLU A 265 4.72 21.87 -18.49
N ALA A 266 4.85 23.14 -18.10
CA ALA A 266 3.87 23.78 -17.24
C ALA A 266 2.52 23.80 -17.96
N THR A 267 1.50 23.26 -17.30
CA THR A 267 0.13 23.27 -17.80
C THR A 267 -0.72 24.12 -16.85
N SER A 268 -1.37 25.14 -17.39
CA SER A 268 -2.33 25.96 -16.65
C SER A 268 -3.66 25.20 -16.50
N ILE A 269 -4.12 24.97 -15.26
CA ILE A 269 -5.36 24.24 -14.99
C ILE A 269 -6.32 25.05 -14.11
N ALA A 270 -7.61 25.03 -14.45
CA ALA A 270 -8.66 25.60 -13.60
C ALA A 270 -9.19 24.61 -12.53
N GLY A 271 -8.84 23.34 -12.65
CA GLY A 271 -9.22 22.30 -11.70
C GLY A 271 -8.56 20.96 -11.99
N LEU A 272 -8.58 20.07 -11.01
CA LEU A 272 -8.01 18.71 -11.10
C LEU A 272 -8.94 17.66 -10.49
N LEU A 273 -8.80 16.43 -10.99
CA LEU A 273 -9.43 15.25 -10.40
C LEU A 273 -8.39 14.42 -9.65
N CYS A 274 -8.72 14.02 -8.41
CA CYS A 274 -7.88 13.12 -7.62
C CYS A 274 -8.72 12.03 -6.94
N ALA A 275 -8.15 10.85 -6.72
CA ALA A 275 -8.88 9.71 -6.16
C ALA A 275 -8.33 9.32 -4.77
N PRO A 276 -8.76 9.97 -3.68
CA PRO A 276 -8.37 9.58 -2.34
C PRO A 276 -8.95 8.21 -1.96
N ALA A 277 -8.23 7.46 -1.11
CA ALA A 277 -8.69 6.18 -0.60
C ALA A 277 -9.95 6.35 0.29
N ARG A 278 -10.04 7.47 0.99
CA ARG A 278 -11.13 7.89 1.89
C ARG A 278 -11.67 9.28 1.51
N PRO A 279 -12.49 9.38 0.45
CA PRO A 279 -13.07 10.66 0.03
C PRO A 279 -13.97 11.27 1.13
N ASP A 280 -14.68 10.43 1.87
CA ASP A 280 -15.52 10.80 3.02
C ASP A 280 -14.74 11.58 4.08
N ALA A 281 -13.60 11.04 4.51
CA ALA A 281 -12.79 11.61 5.58
C ALA A 281 -12.03 12.85 5.11
N LEU A 282 -11.61 12.88 3.85
CA LEU A 282 -10.97 14.03 3.25
C LEU A 282 -11.95 15.21 3.19
N LEU A 283 -13.17 15.01 2.68
CA LEU A 283 -14.18 16.07 2.62
C LEU A 283 -14.59 16.56 4.01
N ALA A 284 -14.73 15.65 4.99
CA ALA A 284 -15.01 16.04 6.38
C ALA A 284 -13.88 16.90 6.99
N GLU A 285 -12.63 16.56 6.72
CA GLU A 285 -11.48 17.34 7.18
C GLU A 285 -11.34 18.67 6.43
N ALA A 286 -11.63 18.70 5.13
CA ALA A 286 -11.67 19.92 4.32
C ALA A 286 -12.75 20.90 4.84
N ALA A 287 -13.95 20.39 5.15
CA ALA A 287 -15.03 21.19 5.74
C ALA A 287 -14.63 21.77 7.10
N LYS A 288 -13.97 20.97 7.96
CA LYS A 288 -13.44 21.44 9.26
C LYS A 288 -12.44 22.60 9.08
N ARG A 289 -11.66 22.58 8.01
CA ARG A 289 -10.68 23.62 7.66
C ARG A 289 -11.26 24.82 6.91
N LYS A 290 -12.60 24.88 6.77
CA LYS A 290 -13.36 25.91 6.04
C LYS A 290 -12.95 26.02 4.57
N MET A 291 -12.62 24.89 3.95
CA MET A 291 -12.49 24.81 2.49
C MET A 291 -13.90 24.74 1.87
N PRO A 292 -14.08 25.19 0.61
CA PRO A 292 -15.39 25.19 -0.05
C PRO A 292 -15.77 23.78 -0.47
N VAL A 293 -16.36 23.02 0.46
CA VAL A 293 -16.86 21.67 0.19
C VAL A 293 -18.24 21.75 -0.46
N GLY A 294 -18.42 21.06 -1.60
CA GLY A 294 -19.66 21.04 -2.38
C GLY A 294 -20.04 19.65 -2.85
#